data_AF-A2DHM4-F1
#
_entry.id   AF-A2DHM4-F1
#
_cell.length_a   1.000
_cell.length_b   1.000
_cell.length_c   1.000
_cell.angle_alpha   90.00
_cell.angle_beta   90.00
_cell.angle_gamma   90.00
#
_symmetry.space_group_name_H-M   'P 1'
#
loop_
_entity.id
_entity.type
_entity.pdbx_description
1 polymer ?
#
loop_
_entity_poly.entity_id
_entity_poly.type
_entity_poly.pdbx_seq_one_letter_code
_entity_poly.pdbx_strand_id
1 'polypeptide(L)'
;MNSDKPYNELRFLAKMISKNPDNDKREFSVIFSLVNDEVKVWENKTDGFDGGFVYKAPHIRPKAPPHYNDMYIGANVEINHVVYKLYGAPENTYEIMEAYSDDFPRSDLTVIIPKLKPIKSKLQEDMMQKLIPDTDRIKLTDAENILQHCGVELCEQEIISIIRRYRFFMTKTFSVQEFINSI
;
A
#
# COMPACT_ATOMS: atom_id res chain seq x y z
N MET A 1 15.67 15.31 13.34
CA MET A 1 15.34 13.95 12.87
C MET A 1 16.64 13.29 12.44
N ASN A 2 16.86 12.04 12.87
CA ASN A 2 18.10 11.29 12.63
C ASN A 2 18.40 11.14 11.13
N SER A 3 19.64 11.46 10.75
CA SER A 3 20.19 11.35 9.39
C SER A 3 20.52 9.93 8.94
N ASP A 4 20.07 8.90 9.67
CA ASP A 4 20.52 7.51 9.53
C ASP A 4 19.49 6.59 8.87
N LYS A 5 18.37 7.10 8.32
CA LYS A 5 17.49 6.27 7.48
C LYS A 5 18.18 6.11 6.10
N PRO A 6 18.50 4.89 5.62
CA PRO A 6 19.17 4.68 4.32
C PRO A 6 18.29 5.05 3.12
N TYR A 7 17.02 5.39 3.37
CA TYR A 7 16.05 5.80 2.38
C TYR A 7 15.39 7.13 2.78
N ASN A 8 15.37 8.06 1.83
CA ASN A 8 14.97 9.44 2.10
C ASN A 8 13.59 9.81 1.55
N GLU A 9 12.99 8.93 0.72
CA GLU A 9 11.73 9.25 0.04
C GLU A 9 10.82 8.01 -0.07
N LEU A 10 9.52 8.20 0.16
CA LEU A 10 8.45 7.28 -0.24
C LEU A 10 7.96 7.64 -1.64
N ARG A 11 7.68 6.65 -2.49
CA ARG A 11 7.18 6.86 -3.85
C ARG A 11 5.90 6.07 -4.08
N PHE A 12 4.89 6.71 -4.63
CA PHE A 12 3.61 6.10 -4.88
C PHE A 12 3.16 6.36 -6.32
N LEU A 13 2.59 5.34 -6.95
CA LEU A 13 1.75 5.49 -8.12
C LEU A 13 0.38 6.00 -7.69
N ALA A 14 -0.15 6.98 -8.42
CA ALA A 14 -1.38 7.65 -8.06
C ALA A 14 -2.26 7.96 -9.29
N LYS A 15 -3.57 7.94 -9.07
CA LYS A 15 -4.59 8.40 -10.02
C LYS A 15 -5.24 9.68 -9.49
N MET A 16 -5.48 10.64 -10.38
CA MET A 16 -6.24 11.83 -10.01
C MET A 16 -7.72 11.47 -9.86
N ILE A 17 -8.34 11.86 -8.75
CA ILE A 17 -9.80 11.79 -8.60
C ILE A 17 -10.42 13.00 -9.28
N SER A 18 -11.10 12.76 -10.40
CA SER A 18 -11.60 13.80 -11.29
C SER A 18 -12.96 13.41 -11.89
N LYS A 19 -13.81 14.39 -12.19
CA LYS A 19 -15.04 14.18 -12.98
C LYS A 19 -14.80 14.20 -14.49
N ASN A 20 -13.65 14.71 -14.92
CA ASN A 20 -13.25 14.67 -16.33
C ASN A 20 -12.71 13.28 -16.68
N PRO A 21 -13.34 12.53 -17.60
CA PRO A 21 -12.92 11.18 -18.01
C PRO A 21 -11.55 11.15 -18.70
N ASP A 22 -11.08 12.25 -19.29
CA ASP A 22 -9.74 12.31 -19.89
C ASP A 22 -8.63 12.07 -18.84
N ASN A 23 -8.93 12.33 -17.57
CA ASN A 23 -7.98 12.11 -16.48
C ASN A 23 -7.88 10.65 -16.03
N ASP A 24 -8.81 9.76 -16.43
CA ASP A 24 -8.81 8.35 -16.01
C ASP A 24 -7.56 7.60 -16.53
N LYS A 25 -7.08 8.02 -17.70
CA LYS A 25 -5.90 7.44 -18.35
C LYS A 25 -4.58 7.96 -17.77
N ARG A 26 -4.59 9.15 -17.17
CA ARG A 26 -3.38 9.80 -16.63
C ARG A 26 -2.90 9.06 -15.39
N GLU A 27 -1.60 8.98 -15.23
CA GLU A 27 -0.96 8.37 -14.05
C GLU A 27 0.07 9.33 -13.47
N PHE A 28 0.22 9.29 -12.16
CA PHE A 28 1.08 10.20 -11.44
C PHE A 28 2.02 9.43 -10.52
N SER A 29 3.20 9.99 -10.28
CA SER A 29 4.10 9.60 -9.21
C SER A 29 4.08 10.67 -8.12
N VAL A 30 3.62 10.30 -6.93
CA VAL A 30 3.67 11.13 -5.73
C VAL A 30 4.87 10.70 -4.90
N ILE A 31 5.77 11.64 -4.61
CA ILE A 31 7.01 11.40 -3.89
C ILE A 31 6.99 12.25 -2.62
N PHE A 32 7.18 11.62 -1.47
CA PHE A 32 7.25 12.27 -0.16
C PHE A 32 8.65 12.09 0.44
N SER A 33 9.31 13.19 0.79
CA SER A 33 10.62 13.16 1.46
C SER A 33 10.45 12.97 2.96
N LEU A 34 11.04 11.91 3.51
CA LEU A 34 11.07 11.64 4.95
C LEU A 34 12.07 12.53 5.71
N VAL A 35 12.86 13.34 5.00
CA VAL A 35 13.91 14.18 5.58
C VAL A 35 13.41 15.60 5.89
N ASN A 36 12.58 16.15 5.00
CA ASN A 36 12.17 17.55 5.04
C ASN A 36 10.70 17.77 4.64
N ASP A 37 9.91 16.70 4.61
CA ASP A 37 8.47 16.71 4.30
C ASP A 37 8.13 17.31 2.92
N GLU A 38 9.10 17.36 2.00
CA GLU A 38 8.90 17.83 0.63
C GLU A 38 8.02 16.85 -0.15
N VAL A 39 7.02 17.38 -0.86
CA VAL A 39 6.16 16.60 -1.75
C VAL A 39 6.38 17.01 -3.20
N LYS A 40 6.58 16.01 -4.06
CA LYS A 40 6.69 16.16 -5.52
C LYS A 40 5.61 15.33 -6.20
N VAL A 41 4.99 15.90 -7.22
CA VAL A 41 4.06 15.20 -8.10
C VAL A 41 4.57 15.28 -9.53
N TRP A 42 4.70 14.12 -10.16
CA TRP A 42 5.07 13.95 -11.55
C TRP A 42 3.92 13.26 -12.29
N GLU A 43 3.60 13.71 -13.49
CA GLU A 43 2.76 12.97 -14.41
C GLU A 43 3.63 11.97 -15.17
N ASN A 44 3.25 10.71 -15.11
CA ASN A 44 3.90 9.64 -15.83
C ASN A 44 3.51 9.70 -17.31
N LYS A 45 4.41 9.29 -18.19
CA LYS A 45 4.10 9.13 -19.60
C LYS A 45 3.10 7.98 -19.77
N THR A 46 1.95 8.26 -20.38
CA THR A 46 0.90 7.29 -20.71
C THR A 46 0.49 7.44 -22.18
N ASP A 47 -0.31 6.51 -22.71
CA ASP A 47 -0.80 6.66 -24.09
C ASP A 47 -1.59 7.96 -24.26
N GLY A 48 -1.16 8.81 -25.20
CA GLY A 48 -1.72 10.15 -25.43
C GLY A 48 -1.25 11.27 -24.48
N PHE A 49 -0.34 11.01 -23.53
CA PHE A 49 0.18 12.01 -22.60
C PHE A 49 1.69 11.88 -22.44
N ASP A 50 2.44 12.94 -22.75
CA ASP A 50 3.90 12.95 -22.64
C ASP A 50 4.41 12.94 -21.19
N GLY A 51 3.51 13.21 -20.24
CA GLY A 51 3.85 13.36 -18.82
C GLY A 51 4.64 14.63 -18.54
N GLY A 52 5.21 14.71 -17.34
CA GLY A 52 6.05 15.84 -16.95
C GLY A 52 5.92 16.22 -15.49
N PHE A 53 6.71 17.21 -15.09
CA PHE A 53 6.65 17.75 -13.74
C PHE A 53 5.34 18.55 -13.55
N VAL A 54 4.59 18.22 -12.50
CA VAL A 54 3.31 18.87 -12.19
C VAL A 54 3.47 19.85 -11.04
N TYR A 55 4.10 19.39 -9.94
CA TYR A 55 4.13 20.15 -8.70
C TYR A 55 5.31 19.78 -7.80
N LYS A 56 5.84 20.77 -7.10
CA LYS A 56 6.80 20.63 -6.00
C LYS A 56 6.46 21.67 -4.95
N ALA A 57 6.29 21.23 -3.71
CA ALA A 57 6.21 22.13 -2.58
C ALA A 57 7.27 21.77 -1.54
N PRO A 58 8.04 22.76 -1.05
CA PRO A 58 8.98 22.56 0.04
C PRO A 58 8.27 22.30 1.38
N HIS A 59 6.95 22.50 1.45
CA HIS A 59 6.10 22.30 2.63
C HIS A 59 4.65 22.05 2.20
N ILE A 60 4.00 21.08 2.84
CA ILE A 60 2.56 20.89 2.70
C ILE A 60 1.84 21.99 3.50
N ARG A 61 0.84 22.63 2.88
CA ARG A 61 0.19 23.89 3.32
C ARG A 61 -0.63 23.74 4.63
N PRO A 62 -1.03 24.84 5.31
CA PRO A 62 -1.30 24.89 6.75
C PRO A 62 -2.64 24.28 7.24
N LYS A 63 -3.40 23.57 6.40
CA LYS A 63 -4.55 22.79 6.89
C LYS A 63 -4.09 21.37 7.16
N ALA A 64 -3.30 21.23 8.23
CA ALA A 64 -2.59 20.02 8.69
C ALA A 64 -1.89 19.23 7.56
N PRO A 65 -0.56 19.19 7.49
CA PRO A 65 0.11 18.36 6.49
C PRO A 65 -0.39 16.92 6.61
N PRO A 66 -0.66 16.18 5.50
CA PRO A 66 -0.75 14.75 5.60
C PRO A 66 0.57 14.29 6.20
N HIS A 67 0.47 13.70 7.38
CA HIS A 67 1.59 13.08 8.03
C HIS A 67 2.06 11.95 7.10
N TYR A 68 3.31 11.49 7.21
CA TYR A 68 3.73 10.31 6.44
C TYR A 68 2.82 9.09 6.71
N ASN A 69 2.09 9.08 7.84
CA ASN A 69 1.07 8.08 8.21
C ASN A 69 -0.17 8.11 7.30
N ASP A 70 -0.44 9.24 6.64
CA ASP A 70 -1.56 9.40 5.70
C ASP A 70 -1.20 8.94 4.28
N MET A 71 0.08 8.63 4.05
CA MET A 71 0.62 8.17 2.77
C MET A 71 0.69 6.63 2.74
N TYR A 72 -0.41 5.99 2.35
CA TYR A 72 -0.50 4.52 2.23
C TYR A 72 -1.35 4.12 1.01
N ILE A 73 -1.20 2.88 0.52
CA ILE A 73 -2.01 2.40 -0.60
C ILE A 73 -3.49 2.35 -0.24
N GLY A 74 -4.33 2.90 -1.11
CA GLY A 74 -5.76 3.13 -0.93
C GLY A 74 -6.11 4.49 -0.33
N ALA A 75 -5.12 5.27 0.12
CA ALA A 75 -5.35 6.62 0.64
C ALA A 75 -5.71 7.62 -0.47
N ASN A 76 -6.59 8.58 -0.12
CA ASN A 76 -6.86 9.75 -0.93
C ASN A 76 -6.10 10.94 -0.32
N VAL A 77 -5.13 11.49 -1.04
CA VAL A 77 -4.29 12.59 -0.56
C VAL A 77 -4.57 13.86 -1.37
N GLU A 78 -4.84 14.97 -0.69
CA GLU A 78 -5.02 16.27 -1.34
C GLU A 78 -3.67 17.01 -1.43
N ILE A 79 -3.21 17.25 -2.65
CA ILE A 79 -1.98 17.99 -2.93
C ILE A 79 -2.32 19.13 -3.89
N ASN A 80 -2.09 20.36 -3.46
CA ASN A 80 -2.39 21.56 -4.26
C ASN A 80 -3.83 21.61 -4.81
N HIS A 81 -4.82 21.31 -3.95
CA HIS A 81 -6.25 21.26 -4.30
C HIS A 81 -6.65 20.17 -5.30
N VAL A 82 -5.75 19.22 -5.58
CA VAL A 82 -6.02 18.05 -6.40
C VAL A 82 -5.97 16.81 -5.50
N VAL A 83 -7.00 15.97 -5.58
CA VAL A 83 -7.06 14.72 -4.82
C VAL A 83 -6.49 13.58 -5.66
N TYR A 84 -5.56 12.84 -5.08
CA TYR A 84 -4.92 11.69 -5.69
C TYR A 84 -5.20 10.43 -4.88
N LYS A 85 -5.67 9.35 -5.53
CA LYS A 85 -5.73 8.02 -4.94
C LYS A 85 -4.40 7.32 -5.15
N LEU A 86 -3.73 6.92 -4.06
CA LEU A 86 -2.50 6.12 -4.11
C LEU A 86 -2.87 4.65 -4.34
N TYR A 87 -2.34 4.00 -5.37
CA TYR A 87 -2.75 2.64 -5.75
C TYR A 87 -1.59 1.65 -5.91
N GLY A 88 -0.34 2.11 -5.90
CA GLY A 88 0.81 1.23 -5.94
C GLY A 88 2.08 1.94 -5.48
N ALA A 89 3.13 1.16 -5.26
CA ALA A 89 4.45 1.66 -4.89
C ALA A 89 5.54 0.67 -5.36
N PRO A 90 6.78 1.12 -5.57
CA PRO A 90 7.92 0.23 -5.77
C PRO A 90 8.28 -0.52 -4.48
N GLU A 91 8.99 -1.64 -4.64
CA GLU A 91 9.36 -2.56 -3.54
C GLU A 91 10.00 -1.84 -2.35
N ASN A 92 10.94 -0.93 -2.62
CA ASN A 92 11.65 -0.18 -1.58
C ASN A 92 10.72 0.68 -0.73
N THR A 93 9.60 1.19 -1.26
CA THR A 93 8.66 1.99 -0.48
C THR A 93 7.93 1.11 0.54
N TYR A 94 7.53 -0.10 0.13
CA TYR A 94 6.93 -1.06 1.06
C TYR A 94 7.94 -1.51 2.12
N GLU A 95 9.19 -1.81 1.73
CA GLU A 95 10.26 -2.18 2.66
C GLU A 95 10.50 -1.10 3.73
N ILE A 96 10.51 0.18 3.35
CA ILE A 96 10.64 1.30 4.31
C ILE A 96 9.45 1.31 5.28
N MET A 97 8.23 1.22 4.76
CA MET A 97 7.04 1.27 5.61
C MET A 97 6.95 0.08 6.57
N GLU A 98 7.41 -1.10 6.14
CA GLU A 98 7.47 -2.31 6.95
C GLU A 98 8.61 -2.26 7.98
N ALA A 99 9.79 -1.74 7.62
CA ALA A 99 10.95 -1.64 8.51
C ALA A 99 10.77 -0.60 9.62
N TYR A 100 9.98 0.44 9.37
CA TYR A 100 9.64 1.48 10.34
C TYR A 100 8.15 1.38 10.73
N SER A 101 7.63 0.18 10.98
CA SER A 101 6.20 -0.04 11.20
C SER A 101 5.57 0.77 12.33
N ASP A 102 6.34 1.14 13.37
CA ASP A 102 5.90 2.04 14.45
C ASP A 102 5.42 3.41 13.90
N ASP A 103 6.06 3.87 12.82
CA ASP A 103 5.72 5.07 12.07
C ASP A 103 4.57 4.81 11.08
N PHE A 104 4.42 3.58 10.59
CA PHE A 104 3.44 3.20 9.55
C PHE A 104 2.49 2.10 10.05
N PRO A 105 1.45 2.42 10.85
CA PRO A 105 0.59 1.41 11.48
C PRO A 105 -0.19 0.55 10.48
N ARG A 106 -0.41 1.05 9.25
CA ARG A 106 -1.05 0.28 8.17
C ARG A 106 -0.13 -0.76 7.52
N SER A 107 1.16 -0.75 7.88
CA SER A 107 2.14 -1.76 7.53
C SER A 107 2.63 -2.57 8.74
N ASP A 108 2.10 -2.28 9.94
CA ASP A 108 2.46 -2.95 11.17
C ASP A 108 1.62 -4.20 11.42
N LEU A 109 2.22 -5.38 11.23
CA LEU A 109 1.54 -6.65 11.46
C LEU A 109 1.13 -6.87 12.92
N THR A 110 1.79 -6.22 13.88
CA THR A 110 1.40 -6.30 15.30
C THR A 110 0.06 -5.59 15.56
N VAL A 111 -0.30 -4.62 14.70
CA VAL A 111 -1.58 -3.90 14.71
C VAL A 111 -2.61 -4.59 13.81
N ILE A 112 -2.19 -5.09 12.65
CA ILE A 112 -3.08 -5.65 11.64
C ILE A 112 -3.58 -7.04 12.05
N ILE A 113 -2.70 -7.95 12.46
CA ILE A 113 -3.05 -9.35 12.73
C ILE A 113 -4.12 -9.52 13.83
N PRO A 114 -4.08 -8.75 14.95
CA PRO A 114 -5.15 -8.80 15.95
C PRO A 114 -6.56 -8.55 15.41
N LYS A 115 -6.72 -7.76 14.33
CA LYS A 115 -8.02 -7.51 13.69
C LYS A 115 -8.65 -8.77 13.11
N LEU A 116 -7.83 -9.76 12.74
CA LEU A 116 -8.25 -11.00 12.09
C LEU A 116 -8.56 -12.13 13.06
N LYS A 117 -8.13 -12.02 14.32
CA LYS A 117 -8.36 -13.03 15.36
C LYS A 117 -9.82 -13.48 15.48
N PRO A 118 -10.82 -12.57 15.47
CA PRO A 118 -12.22 -12.96 15.59
C PRO A 118 -12.73 -13.83 14.43
N ILE A 119 -12.09 -13.77 13.26
CA ILE A 119 -12.52 -14.46 12.03
C ILE A 119 -11.57 -15.58 11.60
N LYS A 120 -10.60 -15.97 12.45
CA LYS A 120 -9.57 -16.97 12.14
C LYS A 120 -10.13 -18.26 11.53
N SER A 121 -11.15 -18.86 12.14
CA SER A 121 -11.72 -20.13 11.68
C SER A 121 -12.33 -20.02 10.27
N LYS A 122 -13.02 -18.90 9.99
CA LYS A 122 -13.59 -18.64 8.66
C LYS A 122 -12.50 -18.43 7.61
N LEU A 123 -11.48 -17.62 7.92
CA LEU A 123 -10.33 -17.42 7.04
C LEU A 123 -9.63 -18.74 6.72
N GLN A 124 -9.43 -19.59 7.72
CA GLN A 124 -8.83 -20.90 7.54
C GLN A 124 -9.65 -21.78 6.59
N GLU A 125 -10.97 -21.84 6.79
CA GLU A 125 -11.88 -22.59 5.91
C GLU A 125 -11.82 -22.09 4.46
N ASP A 126 -11.98 -20.77 4.25
CA ASP A 126 -11.97 -20.15 2.93
C ASP A 126 -10.63 -20.39 2.19
N MET A 127 -9.50 -20.31 2.90
CA MET A 127 -8.17 -20.55 2.32
C MET A 127 -7.91 -22.02 2.03
N MET A 128 -8.36 -22.94 2.90
CA MET A 128 -8.20 -24.38 2.68
C MET A 128 -8.89 -24.84 1.39
N GLN A 129 -10.02 -24.22 1.01
CA GLN A 129 -10.73 -24.53 -0.24
C GLN A 129 -9.96 -24.11 -1.51
N LYS A 130 -8.91 -23.28 -1.38
CA LYS A 130 -8.11 -22.76 -2.49
C LYS A 130 -6.71 -23.36 -2.58
N LEU A 131 -6.39 -24.34 -1.73
CA LEU A 131 -5.07 -24.96 -1.68
C LEU A 131 -4.66 -25.52 -3.04
N ILE A 132 -3.43 -25.25 -3.41
CA ILE A 132 -2.76 -25.91 -4.51
C ILE A 132 -2.48 -27.35 -4.05
N PRO A 133 -2.83 -28.38 -4.85
CA PRO A 133 -2.64 -29.79 -4.48
C PRO A 133 -1.24 -30.07 -3.96
N ASP A 134 -1.16 -30.90 -2.91
CA ASP A 134 0.08 -31.32 -2.24
C ASP A 134 0.93 -30.18 -1.65
N THR A 135 0.33 -29.01 -1.38
CA THR A 135 0.99 -27.87 -0.74
C THR A 135 0.13 -27.24 0.36
N ASP A 136 0.74 -26.39 1.19
CA ASP A 136 0.07 -25.52 2.17
C ASP A 136 -0.28 -24.13 1.60
N ARG A 137 -0.33 -23.99 0.26
CA ARG A 137 -0.26 -22.69 -0.41
C ARG A 137 -1.47 -22.41 -1.28
N ILE A 138 -1.80 -21.12 -1.42
CA ILE A 138 -2.80 -20.61 -2.35
C ILE A 138 -2.16 -19.58 -3.30
N LYS A 139 -2.84 -19.21 -4.40
CA LYS A 139 -2.37 -18.11 -5.26
C LYS A 139 -2.49 -16.79 -4.50
N LEU A 140 -1.58 -15.83 -4.76
CA LEU A 140 -1.65 -14.50 -4.15
C LEU A 140 -2.99 -13.81 -4.44
N THR A 141 -3.51 -13.96 -5.67
CA THR A 141 -4.82 -13.40 -6.05
C THR A 141 -5.97 -14.00 -5.24
N ASP A 142 -5.91 -15.28 -4.89
CA ASP A 142 -6.93 -15.91 -4.05
C ASP A 142 -6.82 -15.39 -2.62
N ALA A 143 -5.60 -15.25 -2.08
CA ALA A 143 -5.36 -14.67 -0.76
C ALA A 143 -5.86 -13.22 -0.67
N GLU A 144 -5.53 -12.39 -1.65
CA GLU A 144 -5.99 -10.99 -1.77
C GLU A 144 -7.52 -10.93 -1.79
N ASN A 145 -8.18 -11.73 -2.63
CA ASN A 145 -9.63 -11.77 -2.71
C ASN A 145 -10.28 -12.21 -1.39
N ILE A 146 -9.72 -13.22 -0.71
CA ILE A 146 -10.24 -13.68 0.59
C ILE A 146 -10.11 -12.57 1.64
N LEU A 147 -8.93 -11.92 1.74
CA LEU A 147 -8.70 -10.84 2.70
C LEU A 147 -9.60 -9.63 2.44
N GLN A 148 -9.84 -9.27 1.18
CA GLN A 148 -10.75 -8.17 0.81
C GLN A 148 -12.21 -8.44 1.23
N HIS A 149 -12.64 -9.69 1.26
CA HIS A 149 -14.03 -10.08 1.51
C HIS A 149 -14.21 -10.84 2.83
N CYS A 150 -13.23 -10.81 3.72
CA CYS A 150 -13.22 -11.61 4.94
C CYS A 150 -14.24 -11.15 5.99
N GLY A 151 -14.78 -9.94 5.85
CA GLY A 151 -15.76 -9.33 6.77
C GLY A 151 -15.12 -8.47 7.86
N VAL A 152 -13.80 -8.26 7.81
CA VAL A 152 -13.07 -7.26 8.61
C VAL A 152 -12.65 -6.12 7.70
N GLU A 153 -12.76 -4.88 8.18
CA GLU A 153 -12.30 -3.71 7.45
C GLU A 153 -10.77 -3.65 7.46
N LEU A 154 -10.17 -4.06 6.33
CA LEU A 154 -8.76 -3.88 6.01
C LEU A 154 -8.65 -2.91 4.84
N CYS A 155 -7.73 -1.95 4.91
CA CYS A 155 -7.40 -1.16 3.73
C CYS A 155 -6.41 -1.86 2.81
N GLU A 156 -6.23 -1.30 1.60
CA GLU A 156 -5.36 -1.86 0.58
C GLU A 156 -3.91 -2.06 1.09
N GLN A 157 -3.33 -1.08 1.79
CA GLN A 157 -2.01 -1.22 2.42
C GLN A 157 -1.90 -2.40 3.38
N GLU A 158 -2.89 -2.63 4.25
CA GLU A 158 -2.84 -3.69 5.26
C GLU A 158 -2.88 -5.07 4.60
N ILE A 159 -3.70 -5.21 3.55
CA ILE A 159 -3.75 -6.42 2.73
C ILE A 159 -2.41 -6.65 2.07
N ILE A 160 -1.81 -5.62 1.47
CA ILE A 160 -0.48 -5.70 0.84
C ILE A 160 0.58 -6.15 1.87
N SER A 161 0.59 -5.60 3.08
CA SER A 161 1.56 -5.99 4.11
C SER A 161 1.38 -7.43 4.58
N ILE A 162 0.14 -7.92 4.73
CA ILE A 162 -0.12 -9.35 4.99
C ILE A 162 0.41 -10.20 3.84
N ILE A 163 0.06 -9.86 2.59
CA ILE A 163 0.46 -10.61 1.40
C ILE A 163 1.99 -10.65 1.28
N ARG A 164 2.68 -9.54 1.47
CA ARG A 164 4.14 -9.44 1.39
C ARG A 164 4.85 -10.25 2.48
N ARG A 165 4.26 -10.36 3.66
CA ARG A 165 4.83 -11.14 4.77
C ARG A 165 4.76 -12.65 4.56
N TYR A 166 3.65 -13.14 4.03
CA TYR A 166 3.37 -14.58 3.90
C TYR A 166 3.42 -15.09 2.46
N ARG A 167 3.78 -14.23 1.48
CA ARG A 167 4.17 -14.68 0.14
C ARG A 167 5.44 -15.50 0.24
N PHE A 168 5.52 -16.54 -0.58
CA PHE A 168 6.75 -17.28 -0.74
C PHE A 168 7.60 -16.62 -1.82
N PHE A 169 8.88 -16.34 -1.51
CA PHE A 169 9.75 -15.55 -2.38
C PHE A 169 9.87 -16.19 -3.77
N MET A 170 9.82 -15.37 -4.82
CA MET A 170 9.86 -15.78 -6.24
C MET A 170 8.71 -16.67 -6.71
N THR A 171 7.68 -16.90 -5.88
CA THR A 171 6.45 -17.55 -6.30
C THR A 171 5.27 -16.59 -6.25
N LYS A 172 4.23 -16.89 -7.03
CA LYS A 172 2.94 -16.19 -6.96
C LYS A 172 2.00 -16.86 -5.95
N THR A 173 2.55 -17.31 -4.82
CA THR A 173 1.81 -18.10 -3.82
C THR A 173 1.98 -17.59 -2.40
N PHE A 174 1.00 -17.87 -1.56
CA PHE A 174 0.85 -17.44 -0.18
C PHE A 174 0.81 -18.66 0.75
N SER A 175 1.56 -18.67 1.87
CA SER A 175 1.50 -19.76 2.85
C SER A 175 0.30 -19.60 3.78
N VAL A 176 -0.64 -20.54 3.71
CA VAL A 176 -1.83 -20.54 4.56
C VAL A 176 -1.45 -20.90 6.00
N GLN A 177 -0.58 -21.88 6.18
CA GLN A 177 -0.25 -22.37 7.52
C GLN A 177 0.51 -21.31 8.34
N GLU A 178 1.51 -20.66 7.75
CA GLU A 178 2.25 -19.59 8.45
C GLU A 178 1.33 -18.43 8.84
N PHE A 179 0.45 -18.02 7.92
CA PHE A 179 -0.52 -16.95 8.18
C PHE A 179 -1.53 -17.31 9.27
N ILE A 180 -2.19 -18.48 9.18
CA ILE A 180 -3.18 -18.90 10.17
C ILE A 180 -2.55 -19.12 11.56
N ASN A 181 -1.27 -19.52 11.63
CA ASN A 181 -0.55 -19.63 12.89
C ASN A 181 -0.22 -18.26 13.53
N SER A 182 -0.14 -17.20 12.72
CA SER A 182 0.13 -15.84 13.21
C SER A 182 -1.10 -15.15 13.82
N ILE A 183 -2.29 -15.52 13.35
CA ILE A 183 -3.59 -15.01 13.83
C ILE A 183 -3.96 -15.71 15.14
#